data_AF-A0A814AJ52-F1
#
_entry.id   AF-A0A814AJ52-F1
#
_cell.length_a   1.000
_cell.length_b   1.000
_cell.length_c   1.000
_cell.angle_alpha   90.00
_cell.angle_beta   90.00
_cell.angle_gamma   90.00
#
_symmetry.space_group_name_H-M   'P 1'
#
loop_
_entity.id
_entity.type
_entity.pdbx_description
1 polymer ?
#
loop_
_entity_poly.entity_id
_entity_poly.type
_entity_poly.pdbx_seq_one_letter_code
_entity_poly.pdbx_strand_id
1 'polypeptide(L)'
;MQSKQGAIFFIINIIGNFGTVFLDNGYYNKAIAASPISALPGYVLGGIAWFGIPFLIATTMGLTAVALENNPIFPTYPNRLSATDVSAGLTLSTAAVALIGKSGAIATLIMIFMACTSAMSAQLIAVSSIVTYDIYKAYFNQTASGKKLIYVSHMTVVLFGLGMSIWSIALYYIDISMGYLYSMMGIIISSAVIPGALTLLWNRQSKWAVCLSPPLGFICSVSAWLVMTKIQFNSISIETTGSDVSMLVGNVVALLSPIVFVPIISFIAPDPTPYDFVSMRAIELVDDGPRNTRHPSLGETERGIVFLTGKLKFARIIAVVLTSCLVIIWPFPMYGTAYVFSKSFFTGWVSIGIIWMFFSFCIVGIYPIVENRKTILFVCKKIYNDLTKSRQHTTEVQTNHTISNTQMNALAVSTIDNSHNDI
;
A
#
# COMPACT_ATOMS: atom_id res chain seq x y z
N MET A 1 -0.20 20.27 -31.03
CA MET A 1 -0.48 18.82 -30.94
C MET A 1 -1.09 18.54 -29.59
N GLN A 2 -2.24 17.85 -29.51
CA GLN A 2 -2.84 17.43 -28.24
C GLN A 2 -2.37 16.00 -27.91
N SER A 3 -1.97 15.73 -26.66
CA SER A 3 -1.45 14.42 -26.22
C SER A 3 -2.57 13.41 -26.00
N LYS A 4 -3.17 12.90 -27.10
CA LYS A 4 -4.30 11.95 -27.04
C LYS A 4 -3.98 10.71 -26.21
N GLN A 5 -2.79 10.12 -26.39
CA GLN A 5 -2.34 8.98 -25.61
C GLN A 5 -2.21 9.31 -24.12
N GLY A 6 -1.71 10.50 -23.78
CA GLY A 6 -1.65 10.96 -22.39
C GLY A 6 -3.03 11.08 -21.73
N ALA A 7 -4.04 11.54 -22.47
CA ALA A 7 -5.41 11.60 -21.97
C ALA A 7 -6.04 10.20 -21.79
N ILE A 8 -5.78 9.27 -22.72
CA ILE A 8 -6.24 7.87 -22.58
C ILE A 8 -5.58 7.22 -21.36
N PHE A 9 -4.26 7.34 -21.24
CA PHE A 9 -3.52 6.83 -20.10
C PHE A 9 -3.99 7.44 -18.78
N PHE A 10 -4.31 8.75 -18.76
CA PHE A 10 -4.86 9.41 -17.58
C PHE A 10 -6.17 8.76 -17.10
N ILE A 11 -7.09 8.43 -18.02
CA ILE A 11 -8.36 7.76 -17.66
C ILE A 11 -8.10 6.34 -17.15
N ILE A 12 -7.26 5.57 -17.85
CA ILE A 12 -6.86 4.21 -17.42
C ILE A 12 -6.26 4.25 -16.01
N ASN A 13 -5.36 5.21 -15.78
CA ASN A 13 -4.65 5.40 -14.53
C ASN A 13 -5.60 5.74 -13.38
N ILE A 14 -6.55 6.66 -13.60
CA ILE A 14 -7.57 6.98 -12.58
C ILE A 14 -8.35 5.72 -12.19
N ILE A 15 -8.84 4.98 -13.18
CA ILE A 15 -9.68 3.80 -12.94
C ILE A 15 -8.88 2.72 -12.19
N GLY A 16 -7.69 2.38 -12.68
CA GLY A 16 -6.82 1.40 -12.05
C GLY A 16 -6.49 1.77 -10.60
N ASN A 17 -6.12 3.03 -10.34
CA ASN A 17 -5.77 3.46 -8.99
C ASN A 17 -6.96 3.53 -8.03
N PHE A 18 -8.17 3.80 -8.51
CA PHE A 18 -9.36 3.62 -7.67
C PHE A 18 -9.47 2.18 -7.18
N GLY A 19 -9.27 1.21 -8.07
CA GLY A 19 -9.21 -0.20 -7.72
C GLY A 19 -8.14 -0.51 -6.67
N THR A 20 -6.90 -0.11 -6.91
CA THR A 20 -5.77 -0.44 -6.02
C THR A 20 -5.80 0.28 -4.69
N VAL A 21 -6.55 1.38 -4.54
CA VAL A 21 -6.65 2.10 -3.25
C VAL A 21 -7.90 1.69 -2.47
N PHE A 22 -9.07 1.64 -3.11
CA PHE A 22 -10.32 1.34 -2.41
C PHE A 22 -10.46 -0.12 -2.00
N LEU A 23 -9.79 -1.04 -2.71
CA LEU A 23 -9.94 -2.49 -2.50
C LEU A 23 -8.73 -3.11 -1.81
N ASP A 24 -7.69 -2.32 -1.54
CA ASP A 24 -6.47 -2.81 -0.91
C ASP A 24 -6.60 -2.81 0.61
N ASN A 25 -6.66 -4.03 1.16
CA ASN A 25 -6.76 -4.30 2.59
C ASN A 25 -5.58 -3.71 3.39
N GLY A 26 -4.42 -3.48 2.78
CA GLY A 26 -3.28 -2.82 3.40
C GLY A 26 -3.58 -1.40 3.88
N TYR A 27 -4.47 -0.67 3.20
CA TYR A 27 -4.94 0.65 3.66
C TYR A 27 -5.90 0.52 4.84
N TYR A 28 -6.85 -0.43 4.78
CA TYR A 28 -7.80 -0.67 5.87
C TYR A 28 -7.12 -1.12 7.16
N ASN A 29 -6.15 -2.03 7.06
CA ASN A 29 -5.35 -2.48 8.21
C ASN A 29 -4.64 -1.30 8.90
N LYS A 30 -4.09 -0.35 8.13
CA LYS A 30 -3.46 0.86 8.67
C LYS A 30 -4.49 1.82 9.28
N ALA A 31 -5.67 1.95 8.65
CA ALA A 31 -6.75 2.80 9.15
C ALA A 31 -7.27 2.31 10.51
N ILE A 32 -7.46 1.00 10.67
CA ILE A 32 -7.96 0.37 11.90
C ILE A 32 -6.92 0.46 13.02
N ALA A 33 -5.63 0.36 12.68
CA ALA A 33 -4.55 0.51 13.65
C ALA A 33 -4.33 1.97 14.13
N ALA A 34 -4.86 2.97 13.40
CA ALA A 34 -4.70 4.38 13.73
C ALA A 34 -5.81 4.86 14.70
N SER A 35 -5.48 5.85 15.53
CA SER A 35 -6.51 6.49 16.36
C SER A 35 -7.50 7.26 15.46
N PRO A 36 -8.82 7.22 15.76
CA PRO A 36 -9.82 7.96 14.97
C PRO A 36 -9.54 9.45 14.85
N ILE A 37 -8.94 10.05 15.88
CA ILE A 37 -8.65 11.48 15.96
C ILE A 37 -7.47 11.86 15.05
N SER A 38 -6.46 10.98 14.95
CA SER A 38 -5.26 11.20 14.13
C SER A 38 -5.40 10.71 12.69
N ALA A 39 -6.34 9.81 12.40
CA ALA A 39 -6.50 9.20 11.09
C ALA A 39 -6.81 10.23 9.98
N LEU A 40 -7.83 11.07 10.18
CA LEU A 40 -8.24 12.04 9.16
C LEU A 40 -7.14 13.05 8.77
N PRO A 41 -6.49 13.79 9.71
CA PRO A 41 -5.43 14.70 9.33
C PRO A 41 -4.22 13.98 8.72
N GLY A 42 -3.91 12.76 9.20
CA GLY A 42 -2.87 11.91 8.63
C GLY A 42 -3.13 11.57 7.15
N TYR A 43 -4.35 11.14 6.82
CA TYR A 43 -4.73 10.84 5.44
C TYR A 43 -4.70 12.08 4.53
N VAL A 44 -5.15 13.24 5.01
CA VAL A 44 -5.12 14.49 4.23
C VAL A 44 -3.68 14.93 3.97
N LEU A 45 -2.84 14.99 5.00
CA LEU A 45 -1.43 15.39 4.86
C LEU A 45 -0.66 14.40 4.00
N GLY A 46 -0.88 13.09 4.22
CA GLY A 46 -0.29 12.03 3.42
C GLY A 46 -0.70 12.12 1.94
N GLY A 47 -1.98 12.36 1.64
CA GLY A 47 -2.47 12.51 0.27
C GLY A 47 -1.86 13.72 -0.45
N ILE A 48 -1.76 14.86 0.23
CA ILE A 48 -1.14 16.08 -0.34
C ILE A 48 0.37 15.87 -0.55
N ALA A 49 1.06 15.26 0.41
CA ALA A 49 2.48 14.96 0.29
C ALA A 49 2.76 13.92 -0.81
N TRP A 50 1.86 12.95 -1.00
CA TRP A 50 2.06 11.89 -1.98
C TRP A 50 2.13 12.43 -3.40
N PHE A 51 1.28 13.40 -3.79
CA PHE A 51 1.23 13.93 -5.15
C PHE A 51 2.57 14.51 -5.63
N GLY A 52 3.32 15.18 -4.75
CA GLY A 52 4.60 15.81 -5.10
C GLY A 52 5.67 14.81 -5.60
N ILE A 53 5.60 13.56 -5.13
CA ILE A 53 6.59 12.52 -5.44
C ILE A 53 6.52 12.09 -6.92
N PRO A 54 5.42 11.49 -7.41
CA PRO A 54 5.31 11.09 -8.81
C PRO A 54 5.28 12.31 -9.74
N PHE A 55 4.69 13.43 -9.30
CA PHE A 55 4.65 14.66 -10.09
C PHE A 55 6.07 15.13 -10.49
N LEU A 56 6.95 15.31 -9.50
CA LEU A 56 8.30 15.79 -9.76
C LEU A 56 9.12 14.73 -10.51
N ILE A 57 9.16 13.50 -10.00
CA ILE A 57 10.02 12.44 -10.57
C ILE A 57 9.62 12.13 -12.01
N ALA A 58 8.33 11.97 -12.31
CA ALA A 58 7.89 11.67 -13.67
C ALA A 58 8.18 12.84 -14.62
N THR A 59 7.88 14.07 -14.20
CA THR A 59 8.12 15.26 -15.02
C THR A 59 9.61 15.44 -15.30
N THR A 60 10.45 15.46 -14.27
CA THR A 60 11.87 15.83 -14.45
C THR A 60 12.67 14.72 -15.06
N MET A 61 12.49 13.46 -14.63
CA MET A 61 13.33 12.36 -15.08
C MET A 61 12.97 11.91 -16.50
N GLY A 62 11.66 11.88 -16.83
CA GLY A 62 11.20 11.61 -18.19
C GLY A 62 11.68 12.66 -19.20
N LEU A 63 11.51 13.95 -18.87
CA LEU A 63 11.98 15.03 -19.73
C LEU A 63 13.51 15.08 -19.83
N THR A 64 14.22 14.75 -18.75
CA THR A 64 15.69 14.65 -18.78
C THR A 64 16.15 13.56 -19.74
N ALA A 65 15.52 12.38 -19.71
CA ALA A 65 15.87 11.28 -20.62
C ALA A 65 15.72 11.72 -22.08
N VAL A 66 14.60 12.35 -22.43
CA VAL A 66 14.34 12.86 -23.78
C VAL A 66 15.29 13.99 -24.16
N ALA A 67 15.61 14.90 -23.25
CA ALA A 67 16.49 16.02 -23.53
C ALA A 67 17.96 15.60 -23.74
N LEU A 68 18.40 14.53 -23.07
CA LEU A 68 19.78 14.06 -23.12
C LEU A 68 20.01 12.92 -24.11
N GLU A 69 18.98 12.30 -24.69
CA GLU A 69 19.13 11.11 -25.55
C GLU A 69 20.13 11.27 -26.72
N ASN A 70 20.31 12.49 -27.24
CA ASN A 70 21.23 12.83 -28.34
C ASN A 70 22.57 13.39 -27.85
N ASN A 71 22.86 13.32 -26.55
CA ASN A 71 24.08 13.82 -25.94
C ASN A 71 25.06 12.65 -25.68
N PRO A 72 26.38 12.80 -25.93
CA PRO A 72 27.39 11.79 -25.62
C PRO A 72 27.43 11.30 -24.16
N ILE A 73 26.89 12.09 -23.21
CA ILE A 73 26.80 11.71 -21.80
C ILE A 73 25.70 10.65 -21.56
N PHE A 74 24.75 10.51 -22.49
CA PHE A 74 23.65 9.57 -22.35
C PHE A 74 24.12 8.12 -22.54
N PRO A 75 23.72 7.17 -21.67
CA PRO A 75 24.28 5.83 -21.64
C PRO A 75 24.21 5.04 -22.96
N THR A 76 23.19 5.28 -23.79
CA THR A 76 22.98 4.55 -25.05
C THR A 76 23.45 5.31 -26.28
N TYR A 77 24.01 6.52 -26.13
CA TYR A 77 24.44 7.36 -27.26
C TYR A 77 25.41 6.60 -28.19
N PRO A 78 25.26 6.70 -29.53
CA PRO A 78 24.35 7.58 -30.29
C PRO A 78 22.93 7.04 -30.46
N ASN A 79 22.62 5.87 -29.92
CA ASN A 79 21.30 5.26 -30.04
C ASN A 79 20.34 5.80 -28.98
N ARG A 80 19.09 5.99 -29.36
CA ARG A 80 18.00 6.22 -28.41
C ARG A 80 17.78 4.98 -27.55
N LEU A 81 17.15 5.19 -26.39
CA LEU A 81 16.69 4.09 -25.55
C LEU A 81 15.69 3.25 -26.35
N SER A 82 15.91 1.94 -26.40
CA SER A 82 15.05 1.04 -27.17
C SER A 82 13.63 1.02 -26.59
N ALA A 83 12.62 0.70 -27.41
CA ALA A 83 11.24 0.61 -26.94
C ALA A 83 11.07 -0.45 -25.83
N THR A 84 11.87 -1.53 -25.89
CA THR A 84 11.94 -2.57 -24.87
C THR A 84 12.51 -2.04 -23.56
N ASP A 85 13.58 -1.24 -23.59
CA ASP A 85 14.19 -0.65 -22.39
C ASP A 85 13.27 0.40 -21.75
N VAL A 86 12.56 1.18 -22.55
CA VAL A 86 11.53 2.12 -22.07
C VAL A 86 10.42 1.34 -21.37
N SER A 87 9.94 0.27 -21.98
CA SER A 87 8.88 -0.59 -21.43
C SER A 87 9.31 -1.34 -20.16
N ALA A 88 10.61 -1.62 -20.02
CA ALA A 88 11.23 -2.17 -18.83
C ALA A 88 11.40 -1.14 -17.69
N GLY A 89 11.08 0.14 -17.93
CA GLY A 89 11.16 1.21 -16.93
C GLY A 89 12.56 1.80 -16.74
N LEU A 90 13.48 1.59 -17.69
CA LEU A 90 14.86 2.07 -17.58
C LEU A 90 15.01 3.58 -17.78
N THR A 91 13.95 4.31 -18.14
CA THR A 91 13.97 5.76 -18.33
C THR A 91 14.47 6.52 -17.10
N LEU A 92 14.03 6.12 -15.89
CA LEU A 92 14.42 6.78 -14.65
C LEU A 92 15.93 6.59 -14.38
N SER A 93 16.41 5.35 -14.47
CA SER A 93 17.80 5.01 -14.15
C SER A 93 18.77 5.57 -15.19
N THR A 94 18.42 5.53 -16.48
CA THR A 94 19.24 6.10 -17.55
C THR A 94 19.35 7.62 -17.44
N ALA A 95 18.25 8.33 -17.14
CA ALA A 95 18.28 9.75 -16.85
C ALA A 95 19.15 10.08 -15.62
N ALA A 96 19.05 9.30 -14.54
CA ALA A 96 19.86 9.51 -13.35
C ALA A 96 21.36 9.33 -13.63
N VAL A 97 21.74 8.33 -14.43
CA VAL A 97 23.12 8.10 -14.86
C VAL A 97 23.62 9.24 -15.73
N ALA A 98 22.80 9.73 -16.66
CA ALA A 98 23.18 10.86 -17.52
C ALA A 98 23.43 12.16 -16.72
N LEU A 99 22.73 12.36 -15.59
CA LEU A 99 22.89 13.55 -14.75
C LEU A 99 24.08 13.49 -13.79
N ILE A 100 24.22 12.38 -13.06
CA ILE A 100 25.17 12.27 -11.92
C ILE A 100 26.03 11.00 -11.96
N GLY A 101 26.09 10.33 -13.10
CA GLY A 101 26.93 9.16 -13.34
C GLY A 101 26.53 7.95 -12.50
N LYS A 102 27.54 7.15 -12.11
CA LYS A 102 27.34 5.89 -11.35
C LYS A 102 26.56 6.09 -10.05
N SER A 103 26.70 7.25 -9.40
CA SER A 103 25.96 7.57 -8.17
C SER A 103 24.45 7.59 -8.39
N GLY A 104 23.98 8.04 -9.57
CA GLY A 104 22.58 8.06 -9.95
C GLY A 104 21.99 6.67 -10.15
N ALA A 105 22.76 5.75 -10.72
CA ALA A 105 22.35 4.34 -10.81
C ALA A 105 22.17 3.74 -9.42
N ILE A 106 23.13 3.94 -8.52
CA ILE A 106 23.09 3.42 -7.14
C ILE A 106 21.89 4.00 -6.39
N ALA A 107 21.67 5.32 -6.46
CA ALA A 107 20.54 5.96 -5.81
C ALA A 107 19.19 5.45 -6.33
N THR A 108 19.07 5.28 -7.65
CA THR A 108 17.85 4.73 -8.27
C THR A 108 17.62 3.28 -7.84
N LEU A 109 18.67 2.47 -7.79
CA LEU A 109 18.58 1.08 -7.35
C LEU A 109 18.12 0.98 -5.89
N ILE A 110 18.71 1.77 -4.99
CA ILE A 110 18.31 1.80 -3.57
C ILE A 110 16.85 2.28 -3.44
N MET A 111 16.47 3.33 -4.17
CA MET A 111 15.11 3.85 -4.15
C MET A 111 14.09 2.79 -4.59
N ILE A 112 14.32 2.12 -5.72
CA ILE A 112 13.44 1.06 -6.23
C ILE A 112 13.40 -0.12 -5.27
N PHE A 113 14.55 -0.54 -4.72
CA PHE A 113 14.63 -1.65 -3.77
C PHE A 113 13.82 -1.36 -2.50
N MET A 114 13.97 -0.16 -1.92
CA MET A 114 13.21 0.26 -0.74
C MET A 114 11.71 0.38 -1.02
N ALA A 115 11.34 0.93 -2.19
CA ALA A 115 9.95 1.04 -2.61
C ALA A 115 9.30 -0.34 -2.78
N CYS A 116 9.96 -1.27 -3.48
CA CYS A 116 9.47 -2.63 -3.71
C CYS A 116 9.36 -3.40 -2.39
N THR A 117 10.39 -3.35 -1.54
CA THR A 117 10.41 -4.06 -0.25
C THR A 117 9.30 -3.53 0.68
N SER A 118 9.11 -2.21 0.73
CA SER A 118 8.05 -1.60 1.53
C SER A 118 6.65 -1.99 1.03
N ALA A 119 6.43 -2.00 -0.29
CA ALA A 119 5.15 -2.40 -0.87
C ALA A 119 4.88 -3.90 -0.65
N MET A 120 5.88 -4.75 -0.89
CA MET A 120 5.80 -6.20 -0.69
C MET A 120 5.45 -6.55 0.76
N SER A 121 6.11 -5.90 1.74
CA SER A 121 5.82 -6.12 3.16
C SER A 121 4.37 -5.78 3.51
N ALA A 122 3.84 -4.65 3.02
CA ALA A 122 2.45 -4.27 3.25
C ALA A 122 1.46 -5.26 2.64
N GLN A 123 1.70 -5.71 1.40
CA GLN A 123 0.82 -6.65 0.71
C GLN A 123 0.86 -8.06 1.32
N LEU A 124 2.02 -8.54 1.76
CA LEU A 124 2.14 -9.81 2.47
C LEU A 124 1.29 -9.85 3.74
N ILE A 125 1.33 -8.76 4.52
CA ILE A 125 0.51 -8.62 5.74
C ILE A 125 -0.97 -8.53 5.38
N ALA A 126 -1.33 -7.75 4.36
CA ALA A 126 -2.70 -7.60 3.90
C ALA A 126 -3.33 -8.96 3.51
N VAL A 127 -2.65 -9.72 2.65
CA VAL A 127 -3.13 -11.05 2.21
C VAL A 127 -3.13 -12.06 3.35
N SER A 128 -2.10 -12.03 4.19
CA SER A 128 -2.04 -12.89 5.38
C SER A 128 -3.21 -12.66 6.33
N SER A 129 -3.61 -11.40 6.54
CA SER A 129 -4.77 -11.08 7.38
C SER A 129 -6.10 -11.58 6.78
N ILE A 130 -6.29 -11.46 5.46
CA ILE A 130 -7.48 -11.99 4.76
C ILE A 130 -7.56 -13.51 4.92
N VAL A 131 -6.48 -14.22 4.62
CA VAL A 131 -6.47 -15.69 4.73
C VAL A 131 -6.68 -16.14 6.18
N THR A 132 -6.13 -15.42 7.15
CA THR A 132 -6.22 -15.81 8.57
C THR A 132 -7.60 -15.55 9.15
N TYR A 133 -8.15 -14.34 8.97
CA TYR A 133 -9.39 -13.92 9.61
C TYR A 133 -10.62 -14.18 8.76
N ASP A 134 -10.56 -13.87 7.47
CA ASP A 134 -11.73 -13.94 6.58
C ASP A 134 -11.94 -15.33 5.98
N ILE A 135 -10.87 -16.13 5.86
CA ILE A 135 -10.95 -17.50 5.34
C ILE A 135 -10.83 -18.52 6.47
N TYR A 136 -9.66 -18.62 7.11
CA TYR A 136 -9.36 -19.68 8.08
C TYR A 136 -10.26 -19.59 9.32
N LYS A 137 -10.30 -18.43 9.99
CA LYS A 137 -11.13 -18.27 11.18
C LYS A 137 -12.63 -18.35 10.84
N ALA A 138 -13.09 -17.65 9.80
CA ALA A 138 -14.52 -17.59 9.48
C ALA A 138 -15.11 -18.96 9.07
N TYR A 139 -14.40 -19.74 8.26
CA TYR A 139 -14.96 -20.95 7.63
C TYR A 139 -14.37 -22.27 8.13
N PHE A 140 -13.10 -22.31 8.56
CA PHE A 140 -12.44 -23.56 8.94
C PHE A 140 -12.40 -23.76 10.46
N ASN A 141 -12.08 -22.71 11.23
CA ASN A 141 -11.95 -22.82 12.67
C ASN A 141 -12.34 -21.51 13.39
N GLN A 142 -13.65 -21.38 13.66
CA GLN A 142 -14.24 -20.19 14.28
C GLN A 142 -13.76 -19.92 15.70
N THR A 143 -13.33 -20.97 16.42
CA THR A 143 -12.80 -20.89 17.79
C THR A 143 -11.28 -21.00 17.82
N ALA A 144 -10.59 -20.66 16.73
CA ALA A 144 -9.13 -20.72 16.68
C ALA A 144 -8.51 -19.76 17.71
N SER A 145 -7.58 -20.28 18.51
CA SER A 145 -6.79 -19.48 19.44
C SER A 145 -5.82 -18.55 18.68
N GLY A 146 -5.51 -17.39 19.26
CA GLY A 146 -4.52 -16.43 18.75
C GLY A 146 -3.18 -17.06 18.37
N LYS A 147 -2.66 -18.04 19.13
CA LYS A 147 -1.44 -18.77 18.75
C LYS A 147 -1.56 -19.48 17.39
N LYS A 148 -2.71 -20.11 17.12
CA LYS A 148 -2.96 -20.78 15.83
C LYS A 148 -3.15 -19.76 14.71
N LEU A 149 -3.82 -18.64 14.98
CA LEU A 149 -4.00 -17.56 14.00
C LEU A 149 -2.65 -16.96 13.57
N ILE A 150 -1.74 -16.70 14.51
CA ILE A 150 -0.38 -16.22 14.19
C ILE A 150 0.38 -17.24 13.35
N TYR A 151 0.24 -18.54 13.65
CA TYR A 151 0.89 -19.59 12.86
C TYR A 151 0.38 -19.62 11.41
N VAL A 152 -0.95 -19.59 11.21
CA VAL A 152 -1.57 -19.53 9.87
C VAL A 152 -1.16 -18.26 9.13
N SER A 153 -1.08 -17.13 9.84
CA SER A 153 -0.63 -15.86 9.28
C SER A 153 0.81 -15.95 8.74
N HIS A 154 1.76 -16.45 9.54
CA HIS A 154 3.14 -16.63 9.10
C HIS A 154 3.27 -17.63 7.94
N MET A 155 2.53 -18.74 8.00
CA MET A 155 2.53 -19.72 6.92
C MET A 155 2.02 -19.10 5.61
N THR A 156 0.97 -18.27 5.69
CA THR A 156 0.45 -17.54 4.53
C THR A 156 1.46 -16.56 3.97
N VAL A 157 2.20 -15.82 4.81
CA VAL A 157 3.25 -14.89 4.36
C VAL A 157 4.30 -15.63 3.53
N VAL A 158 4.76 -16.79 4.00
CA VAL A 158 5.77 -17.59 3.28
C VAL A 158 5.21 -18.13 1.97
N LEU A 159 4.04 -18.78 2.01
CA LEU A 159 3.43 -19.41 0.82
C LEU A 159 3.06 -18.38 -0.25
N PHE A 160 2.46 -17.26 0.16
CA PHE A 160 2.10 -16.18 -0.76
C PHE A 160 3.34 -15.46 -1.29
N GLY A 161 4.39 -15.26 -0.47
CA GLY A 161 5.66 -14.70 -0.93
C GLY A 161 6.32 -15.56 -2.01
N LEU A 162 6.34 -16.88 -1.83
CA LEU A 162 6.83 -17.82 -2.84
C LEU A 162 5.95 -17.79 -4.10
N GLY A 163 4.63 -17.82 -3.93
CA GLY A 163 3.67 -17.74 -5.03
C GLY A 163 3.81 -16.47 -5.87
N MET A 164 3.92 -15.31 -5.23
CA MET A 164 4.16 -14.04 -5.91
C MET A 164 5.50 -14.01 -6.65
N SER A 165 6.55 -14.60 -6.07
CA SER A 165 7.87 -14.68 -6.72
C SER A 165 7.81 -15.56 -7.98
N ILE A 166 7.18 -16.74 -7.89
CA ILE A 166 6.97 -17.63 -9.04
C ILE A 166 6.12 -16.93 -10.12
N TRP A 167 5.05 -16.25 -9.71
CA TRP A 167 4.19 -15.51 -10.64
C TRP A 167 4.93 -14.36 -11.34
N SER A 168 5.74 -13.61 -10.61
CA SER A 168 6.56 -12.54 -11.18
C SER A 168 7.57 -13.07 -12.20
N ILE A 169 8.19 -14.22 -11.94
CA ILE A 169 9.11 -14.88 -12.88
C ILE A 169 8.35 -15.35 -14.13
N ALA A 170 7.17 -15.95 -13.95
CA ALA A 170 6.33 -16.38 -15.06
C ALA A 170 5.94 -15.20 -15.97
N LEU A 171 5.50 -14.08 -15.40
CA LEU A 171 5.16 -12.88 -16.16
C LEU A 171 6.37 -12.31 -16.94
N TYR A 172 7.56 -12.36 -16.35
CA TYR A 172 8.79 -11.96 -17.02
C TYR A 172 9.09 -12.81 -18.26
N TYR A 173 8.96 -14.13 -18.17
CA TYR A 173 9.19 -15.04 -19.31
C TYR A 173 8.09 -15.02 -20.37
N ILE A 174 6.91 -14.48 -20.06
CA ILE A 174 5.81 -14.27 -21.02
C ILE A 174 5.96 -12.90 -21.72
N ASP A 175 7.05 -12.16 -21.47
CA ASP A 175 7.31 -10.82 -22.02
C ASP A 175 6.21 -9.80 -21.70
N ILE A 176 5.56 -9.96 -20.53
CA ILE A 176 4.57 -8.99 -20.07
C ILE A 176 5.29 -7.76 -19.52
N SER A 177 5.09 -6.62 -20.17
CA SER A 177 5.67 -5.34 -19.71
C SER A 177 5.00 -4.82 -18.43
N MET A 178 5.74 -4.00 -17.67
CA MET A 178 5.21 -3.34 -16.48
C MET A 178 4.03 -2.41 -16.81
N GLY A 179 4.11 -1.71 -17.95
CA GLY A 179 3.03 -0.84 -18.43
C GLY A 179 1.75 -1.63 -18.79
N TYR A 180 1.90 -2.83 -19.33
CA TYR A 180 0.78 -3.73 -19.60
C TYR A 180 0.10 -4.16 -18.32
N LEU A 181 0.85 -4.68 -17.34
CA LEU A 181 0.30 -5.08 -16.03
C LEU A 181 -0.40 -3.92 -15.34
N TYR A 182 0.25 -2.75 -15.36
CA TYR A 182 -0.29 -1.53 -14.77
C TYR A 182 -1.62 -1.11 -15.41
N SER A 183 -1.76 -1.25 -16.73
CA SER A 183 -3.01 -0.88 -17.42
C SER A 183 -4.09 -1.96 -17.29
N MET A 184 -3.68 -3.23 -17.22
CA MET A 184 -4.57 -4.38 -17.07
C MET A 184 -5.20 -4.44 -15.67
N MET A 185 -4.50 -3.98 -14.62
CA MET A 185 -4.96 -4.11 -13.24
C MET A 185 -6.38 -3.57 -13.04
N GLY A 186 -6.71 -2.42 -13.64
CA GLY A 186 -8.02 -1.81 -13.48
C GLY A 186 -9.14 -2.57 -14.21
N ILE A 187 -8.84 -3.31 -15.27
CA ILE A 187 -9.80 -4.21 -15.92
C ILE A 187 -10.22 -5.33 -14.96
N ILE A 188 -9.26 -5.84 -14.19
CA ILE A 188 -9.44 -7.00 -13.32
C ILE A 188 -10.15 -6.62 -12.02
N ILE A 189 -9.78 -5.49 -11.40
CA ILE A 189 -10.20 -5.20 -10.02
C ILE A 189 -11.25 -4.10 -9.88
N SER A 190 -11.39 -3.18 -10.84
CA SER A 190 -12.17 -1.94 -10.62
C SER A 190 -13.67 -2.15 -10.47
N SER A 191 -14.21 -3.31 -10.86
CA SER A 191 -15.64 -3.62 -10.73
C SER A 191 -16.12 -3.71 -9.28
N ALA A 192 -15.21 -3.90 -8.31
CA ALA A 192 -15.56 -3.91 -6.89
C ALA A 192 -15.58 -2.50 -6.25
N VAL A 193 -15.04 -1.47 -6.92
CA VAL A 193 -14.91 -0.12 -6.35
C VAL A 193 -16.27 0.49 -6.02
N ILE A 194 -17.16 0.56 -7.02
CA ILE A 194 -18.49 1.18 -6.85
C ILE A 194 -19.35 0.41 -5.85
N PRO A 195 -19.46 -0.94 -5.90
CA PRO A 195 -20.17 -1.71 -4.87
C PRO A 195 -19.63 -1.47 -3.46
N GLY A 196 -18.30 -1.42 -3.29
CA GLY A 196 -17.67 -1.14 -2.00
C GLY A 196 -17.94 0.28 -1.49
N ALA A 197 -17.84 1.28 -2.37
CA ALA A 197 -18.14 2.67 -2.01
C ALA A 197 -19.62 2.88 -1.66
N LEU A 198 -20.53 2.28 -2.42
CA LEU A 198 -21.97 2.34 -2.15
C LEU A 198 -22.34 1.63 -0.85
N THR A 199 -21.57 0.64 -0.40
CA THR A 199 -21.83 -0.05 0.87
C THR A 199 -21.77 0.95 2.04
N LEU A 200 -20.92 1.97 1.94
CA LEU A 200 -20.77 3.02 2.94
C LEU A 200 -21.70 4.23 2.72
N LEU A 201 -22.10 4.49 1.48
CA LEU A 201 -22.81 5.71 1.09
C LEU A 201 -24.31 5.51 0.86
N TRP A 202 -24.75 4.27 0.60
CA TRP A 202 -26.12 3.94 0.21
C TRP A 202 -26.70 2.83 1.08
N ASN A 203 -27.64 3.22 1.95
CA ASN A 203 -28.30 2.33 2.91
C ASN A 203 -29.26 1.30 2.29
N ARG A 204 -29.61 1.40 1.00
CA ARG A 204 -30.53 0.46 0.33
C ARG A 204 -29.82 -0.57 -0.55
N GLN A 205 -28.49 -0.60 -0.56
CA GLN A 205 -27.76 -1.61 -1.31
C GLN A 205 -28.02 -2.99 -0.70
N SER A 206 -28.48 -3.93 -1.53
CA SER A 206 -28.70 -5.31 -1.10
C SER A 206 -27.40 -6.11 -1.00
N LYS A 207 -27.36 -7.13 -0.13
CA LYS A 207 -26.27 -8.10 -0.05
C LYS A 207 -25.98 -8.77 -1.39
N TRP A 208 -27.03 -9.06 -2.15
CA TRP A 208 -26.92 -9.65 -3.48
C TRP A 208 -26.25 -8.70 -4.47
N ALA A 209 -26.57 -7.40 -4.41
CA ALA A 209 -25.91 -6.39 -5.22
C ALA A 209 -24.41 -6.26 -4.87
N VAL A 210 -24.04 -6.28 -3.59
CA VAL A 210 -22.62 -6.24 -3.18
C VAL A 210 -21.87 -7.48 -3.68
N CYS A 211 -22.46 -8.68 -3.55
CA CYS A 211 -21.78 -9.93 -3.87
C CYS A 211 -21.72 -10.23 -5.38
N LEU A 212 -22.78 -9.94 -6.14
CA LEU A 212 -22.89 -10.32 -7.55
C LEU A 212 -22.36 -9.25 -8.52
N SER A 213 -22.41 -7.97 -8.15
CA SER A 213 -21.97 -6.90 -9.06
C SER A 213 -20.48 -6.95 -9.43
N PRO A 214 -19.55 -7.24 -8.49
CA PRO A 214 -18.13 -7.31 -8.85
C PRO A 214 -17.78 -8.43 -9.84
N PRO A 215 -18.23 -9.70 -9.64
CA PRO A 215 -18.01 -10.77 -10.63
C PRO A 215 -18.67 -10.48 -11.98
N LEU A 216 -19.90 -9.95 -12.01
CA LEU A 216 -20.59 -9.59 -13.25
C LEU A 216 -19.84 -8.46 -13.99
N GLY A 217 -19.39 -7.45 -13.27
CA GLY A 217 -18.60 -6.35 -13.82
C GLY A 217 -17.24 -6.82 -14.36
N PHE A 218 -16.59 -7.77 -13.69
CA PHE A 218 -15.35 -8.39 -14.15
C PHE A 218 -15.54 -9.17 -15.46
N ILE A 219 -16.62 -9.96 -15.57
CA ILE A 219 -16.93 -10.67 -16.82
C ILE A 219 -17.18 -9.67 -17.95
N CYS A 220 -17.91 -8.58 -17.67
CA CYS A 220 -18.17 -7.54 -18.65
C CYS A 220 -16.89 -6.80 -19.07
N SER A 221 -15.99 -6.47 -18.14
CA SER A 221 -14.75 -5.74 -18.43
C SER A 221 -13.79 -6.57 -19.27
N VAL A 222 -13.58 -7.83 -18.91
CA VAL A 222 -12.74 -8.77 -19.69
C VAL A 222 -13.34 -9.00 -21.07
N SER A 223 -14.66 -9.19 -21.16
CA SER A 223 -15.34 -9.38 -22.45
C SER A 223 -15.18 -8.14 -23.33
N ALA A 224 -15.45 -6.95 -22.80
CA ALA A 224 -15.33 -5.70 -23.54
C ALA A 224 -13.90 -5.42 -23.99
N TRP A 225 -12.90 -5.71 -23.15
CA TRP A 225 -11.48 -5.59 -23.48
C TRP A 225 -11.08 -6.50 -24.65
N LEU A 226 -11.44 -7.78 -24.59
CA LEU A 226 -11.08 -8.76 -25.62
C LEU A 226 -11.87 -8.55 -26.91
N VAL A 227 -13.17 -8.21 -26.82
CA VAL A 227 -14.00 -7.88 -27.99
C VAL A 227 -13.48 -6.63 -28.68
N MET A 228 -13.15 -5.57 -27.93
CA MET A 228 -12.58 -4.36 -28.53
C MET A 228 -11.25 -4.64 -29.23
N THR A 229 -10.40 -5.46 -28.59
CA THR A 229 -9.13 -5.90 -29.20
C THR A 229 -9.37 -6.62 -30.52
N LYS A 230 -10.33 -7.56 -30.53
CA LYS A 230 -10.68 -8.32 -31.74
C LYS A 230 -11.27 -7.44 -32.84
N ILE A 231 -12.11 -6.46 -32.49
CA ILE A 231 -12.66 -5.50 -33.46
C ILE A 231 -11.55 -4.63 -34.07
N GLN A 232 -10.60 -4.19 -33.26
CA GLN A 232 -9.57 -3.25 -33.70
C GLN A 232 -8.46 -3.91 -34.52
N PHE A 233 -8.03 -5.11 -34.14
CA PHE A 233 -6.84 -5.74 -34.72
C PHE A 233 -7.10 -7.09 -35.41
N ASN A 234 -8.31 -7.63 -35.29
CA ASN A 234 -8.70 -8.95 -35.79
C ASN A 234 -7.84 -10.13 -35.26
N SER A 235 -6.98 -9.90 -34.26
CA SER A 235 -6.18 -10.90 -33.56
C SER A 235 -6.16 -10.59 -32.06
N ILE A 236 -5.87 -11.60 -31.23
CA ILE A 236 -5.69 -11.46 -29.79
C ILE A 236 -4.29 -11.97 -29.46
N SER A 237 -3.45 -11.05 -29.02
CA SER A 237 -2.05 -11.25 -28.64
C SER A 237 -1.69 -10.22 -27.55
N ILE A 238 -0.57 -10.40 -26.85
CA ILE A 238 -0.10 -9.47 -25.81
C ILE A 238 0.02 -8.04 -26.36
N GLU A 239 0.52 -7.90 -27.58
CA GLU A 239 0.67 -6.60 -28.24
C GLU A 239 -0.68 -5.93 -28.53
N THR A 240 -1.65 -6.70 -29.03
CA THR A 240 -2.97 -6.16 -29.42
C THR A 240 -3.85 -5.87 -28.22
N THR A 241 -3.83 -6.74 -27.20
CA THR A 241 -4.56 -6.52 -25.94
C THR A 241 -3.96 -5.36 -25.14
N GLY A 242 -2.66 -5.11 -25.30
CA GLY A 242 -1.90 -4.01 -24.70
C GLY A 242 -2.17 -2.63 -25.31
N SER A 243 -3.00 -2.53 -26.35
CA SER A 243 -3.29 -1.24 -26.97
C SER A 243 -4.03 -0.30 -26.01
N ASP A 244 -3.70 1.00 -26.07
CA ASP A 244 -4.32 2.03 -25.24
C ASP A 244 -5.86 2.02 -25.32
N VAL A 245 -6.41 1.82 -26.51
CA VAL A 245 -7.87 1.83 -26.73
C VAL A 245 -8.52 0.57 -26.17
N SER A 246 -7.93 -0.60 -26.39
CA SER A 246 -8.40 -1.86 -25.80
C SER A 246 -8.43 -1.76 -24.28
N MET A 247 -7.30 -1.32 -23.68
CA MET A 247 -7.16 -1.17 -22.24
C MET A 247 -8.14 -0.13 -21.68
N LEU A 248 -8.35 0.99 -22.37
CA LEU A 248 -9.32 2.02 -21.99
C LEU A 248 -10.72 1.45 -21.90
N VAL A 249 -11.19 0.73 -22.93
CA VAL A 249 -12.55 0.16 -22.96
C VAL A 249 -12.74 -0.82 -21.81
N GLY A 250 -11.79 -1.73 -21.59
CA GLY A 250 -11.84 -2.68 -20.49
C GLY A 250 -11.94 -1.99 -19.12
N ASN A 251 -11.10 -0.98 -18.89
CA ASN A 251 -11.08 -0.23 -17.63
C ASN A 251 -12.39 0.54 -17.41
N VAL A 252 -12.87 1.26 -18.43
CA VAL A 252 -14.12 2.04 -18.34
C VAL A 252 -15.30 1.12 -18.03
N VAL A 253 -15.40 -0.03 -18.71
CA VAL A 253 -16.46 -1.02 -18.43
C VAL A 253 -16.31 -1.60 -17.04
N ALA A 254 -15.10 -1.86 -16.55
CA ALA A 254 -14.86 -2.35 -15.19
C ALA A 254 -15.44 -1.38 -14.14
N LEU A 255 -15.14 -0.08 -14.23
CA LEU A 255 -15.59 0.89 -13.23
C LEU A 255 -17.10 1.22 -13.35
N LEU A 256 -17.63 1.30 -14.58
CA LEU A 256 -18.99 1.80 -14.82
C LEU A 256 -20.07 0.71 -14.82
N SER A 257 -19.74 -0.54 -15.17
CA SER A 257 -20.74 -1.63 -15.20
C SER A 257 -21.47 -1.84 -13.86
N PRO A 258 -20.84 -1.71 -12.67
CA PRO A 258 -21.56 -1.85 -11.40
C PRO A 258 -22.54 -0.71 -11.11
N ILE A 259 -22.40 0.46 -11.76
CA ILE A 259 -23.40 1.55 -11.65
C ILE A 259 -24.76 1.08 -12.16
N VAL A 260 -24.78 0.14 -13.11
CA VAL A 260 -26.00 -0.47 -13.64
C VAL A 260 -26.42 -1.66 -12.79
N PHE A 261 -25.51 -2.58 -12.47
CA PHE A 261 -25.85 -3.81 -11.73
C PHE A 261 -26.30 -3.54 -10.30
N VAL A 262 -25.65 -2.62 -9.57
CA VAL A 262 -25.94 -2.38 -8.15
C VAL A 262 -27.39 -1.90 -7.93
N PRO A 263 -27.90 -0.87 -8.66
CA PRO A 263 -29.30 -0.48 -8.55
C PRO A 263 -30.27 -1.56 -9.02
N ILE A 264 -30.02 -2.20 -10.17
CA ILE A 264 -30.91 -3.23 -10.73
C ILE A 264 -31.10 -4.38 -9.74
N ILE A 265 -30.00 -4.94 -9.23
CA ILE A 265 -30.06 -6.06 -8.29
C ILE A 265 -30.68 -5.61 -6.96
N SER A 266 -30.38 -4.40 -6.48
CA SER A 266 -30.95 -3.89 -5.23
C SER A 266 -32.46 -3.63 -5.32
N PHE A 267 -33.00 -3.32 -6.50
CA PHE A 267 -34.45 -3.16 -6.69
C PHE A 267 -35.18 -4.47 -6.97
N ILE A 268 -34.53 -5.44 -7.64
CA ILE A 268 -35.12 -6.76 -7.91
C ILE A 268 -35.08 -7.66 -6.67
N ALA A 269 -33.98 -7.63 -5.92
CA ALA A 269 -33.76 -8.43 -4.72
C ALA A 269 -33.38 -7.54 -3.52
N PRO A 270 -34.30 -6.69 -3.05
CA PRO A 270 -34.05 -5.82 -1.90
C PRO A 270 -33.92 -6.64 -0.61
N ASP A 271 -33.03 -6.21 0.29
CA ASP A 271 -33.03 -6.75 1.65
C ASP A 271 -34.20 -6.15 2.46
N PRO A 272 -34.83 -6.93 3.36
CA PRO A 272 -35.98 -6.46 4.14
C PRO A 272 -35.65 -5.24 5.03
N THR A 273 -34.42 -5.15 5.52
CA THR A 273 -33.95 -4.09 6.41
C THR A 273 -32.58 -3.59 5.97
N PRO A 274 -32.35 -2.26 5.93
CA PRO A 274 -31.02 -1.68 5.75
C PRO A 274 -30.02 -2.22 6.76
N TYR A 275 -28.80 -2.50 6.31
CA TYR A 275 -27.71 -2.93 7.19
C TYR A 275 -27.19 -1.75 8.04
N ASP A 276 -27.14 -1.90 9.35
CA ASP A 276 -26.88 -0.81 10.31
C ASP A 276 -25.44 -0.76 10.86
N PHE A 277 -24.55 -1.65 10.37
CA PHE A 277 -23.15 -1.80 10.79
C PHE A 277 -22.93 -1.99 12.31
N VAL A 278 -23.99 -2.21 13.11
CA VAL A 278 -23.85 -2.36 14.57
C VAL A 278 -23.08 -3.63 14.89
N SER A 279 -23.31 -4.71 14.14
CA SER A 279 -22.59 -5.97 14.33
C SER A 279 -21.08 -5.84 14.10
N MET A 280 -20.63 -4.92 13.23
CA MET A 280 -19.21 -4.66 12.99
C MET A 280 -18.53 -4.03 14.22
N ARG A 281 -19.28 -3.37 15.09
CA ARG A 281 -18.77 -2.83 16.36
C ARG A 281 -18.60 -3.90 17.44
N ALA A 282 -19.23 -5.07 17.27
CA ALA A 282 -19.20 -6.17 18.22
C ALA A 282 -18.11 -7.21 17.91
N ILE A 283 -17.29 -6.99 16.86
CA ILE A 283 -16.20 -7.90 16.51
C ILE A 283 -15.11 -7.82 17.58
N GLU A 284 -14.97 -8.88 18.38
CA GLU A 284 -13.91 -8.99 19.38
C GLU A 284 -12.54 -9.18 18.72
N LEU A 285 -11.56 -8.40 19.19
CA LEU A 285 -10.15 -8.63 18.88
C LEU A 285 -9.72 -9.92 19.59
N VAL A 286 -9.31 -10.93 18.83
CA VAL A 286 -8.80 -12.19 19.41
C VAL A 286 -7.44 -11.92 20.01
N ASP A 287 -7.36 -11.89 21.33
CA ASP A 287 -6.09 -11.84 22.07
C ASP A 287 -6.03 -13.01 23.07
N ASP A 288 -4.90 -13.71 23.08
CA ASP A 288 -4.61 -14.86 23.95
C ASP A 288 -3.62 -14.49 25.08
N GLY A 289 -3.19 -13.23 25.20
CA GLY A 289 -2.16 -12.80 26.15
C GLY A 289 -2.68 -11.98 27.35
N PRO A 290 -2.00 -12.02 28.53
CA PRO A 290 -2.24 -11.09 29.63
C PRO A 290 -1.61 -9.72 29.36
N ARG A 291 -1.84 -9.16 28.16
CA ARG A 291 -1.42 -7.80 27.82
C ARG A 291 -2.65 -6.91 27.96
N ASN A 292 -2.55 -5.93 28.87
CA ASN A 292 -3.46 -4.79 28.97
C ASN A 292 -3.59 -4.08 27.62
N THR A 293 -4.46 -4.56 26.74
CA THR A 293 -5.09 -3.72 25.75
C THR A 293 -6.12 -2.91 26.53
N ARG A 294 -5.88 -1.60 26.66
CA ARG A 294 -6.96 -0.68 27.02
C ARG A 294 -8.03 -0.88 25.97
N HIS A 295 -9.10 -1.59 26.29
CA HIS A 295 -10.37 -1.33 25.62
C HIS A 295 -10.56 0.18 25.73
N PRO A 296 -10.72 0.92 24.61
CA PRO A 296 -11.07 2.31 24.70
C PRO A 296 -12.31 2.37 25.59
N SER A 297 -12.20 3.12 26.68
CA SER A 297 -13.35 3.27 27.59
C SER A 297 -14.56 3.72 26.76
N LEU A 298 -15.78 3.35 27.16
CA LEU A 298 -17.00 3.74 26.43
C LEU A 298 -16.99 5.26 26.09
N GLY A 299 -16.49 6.09 27.01
CA GLY A 299 -16.31 7.53 26.80
C GLY A 299 -15.17 7.95 25.86
N GLU A 300 -14.14 7.14 25.60
CA GLU A 300 -13.16 7.39 24.52
C GLU A 300 -13.74 7.06 23.14
N THR A 301 -14.53 5.99 23.06
CA THR A 301 -15.23 5.59 21.82
C THR A 301 -16.28 6.62 21.42
N GLU A 302 -17.10 7.08 22.37
CA GLU A 302 -18.09 8.15 22.14
C GLU A 302 -17.43 9.47 21.71
N ARG A 303 -16.34 9.89 22.39
CA ARG A 303 -15.58 11.09 22.00
C ARG A 303 -15.02 10.99 20.59
N GLY A 304 -14.52 9.81 20.21
CA GLY A 304 -14.05 9.53 18.84
C GLY A 304 -15.16 9.69 17.80
N ILE A 305 -16.36 9.15 18.07
CA ILE A 305 -17.52 9.24 17.18
C ILE A 305 -17.98 10.69 17.00
N VAL A 306 -18.09 11.45 18.09
CA VAL A 306 -18.49 12.87 18.04
C VAL A 306 -17.47 13.69 17.23
N PHE A 307 -16.18 13.46 17.45
CA PHE A 307 -15.12 14.11 16.70
C PHE A 307 -15.18 13.78 15.20
N LEU A 308 -15.29 12.49 14.85
CA LEU A 308 -15.37 12.04 13.45
C LEU A 308 -16.60 12.62 12.74
N THR A 309 -17.75 12.61 13.41
CA THR A 309 -19.01 13.15 12.85
C THR A 309 -18.89 14.65 12.60
N GLY A 310 -18.27 15.40 13.53
CA GLY A 310 -18.01 16.83 13.35
C GLY A 310 -17.01 17.12 12.22
N LYS A 311 -16.07 16.21 11.95
CA LYS A 311 -15.06 16.36 10.90
C LYS A 311 -15.49 15.82 9.53
N LEU A 312 -16.58 15.06 9.45
CA LEU A 312 -17.04 14.45 8.19
C LEU A 312 -17.32 15.47 7.09
N LYS A 313 -17.97 16.60 7.43
CA LYS A 313 -18.23 17.68 6.46
C LYS A 313 -16.93 18.25 5.89
N PHE A 314 -15.95 18.48 6.76
CA PHE A 314 -14.63 18.99 6.38
C PHE A 314 -13.87 17.99 5.49
N ALA A 315 -13.87 16.71 5.86
CA ALA A 315 -13.26 15.65 5.05
C ALA A 315 -13.86 15.58 3.64
N ARG A 316 -15.20 15.66 3.54
CA ARG A 316 -15.91 15.66 2.26
C ARG A 316 -15.55 16.87 1.40
N ILE A 317 -15.50 18.07 2.00
CA ILE A 317 -15.12 19.30 1.30
C ILE A 317 -13.70 19.18 0.75
N ILE A 318 -12.74 18.74 1.57
CA ILE A 318 -11.36 18.54 1.13
C ILE A 318 -11.29 17.54 -0.02
N ALA A 319 -11.96 16.39 0.10
CA ALA A 319 -11.95 15.37 -0.94
C ALA A 319 -12.50 15.92 -2.27
N VAL A 320 -13.62 16.64 -2.24
CA VAL A 320 -14.22 17.25 -3.44
C VAL A 320 -13.31 18.32 -4.03
N VAL A 321 -12.76 19.20 -3.20
CA VAL A 321 -11.87 20.29 -3.65
C VAL A 321 -10.59 19.73 -4.25
N LEU A 322 -9.91 18.80 -3.57
CA LEU A 322 -8.67 18.20 -4.07
C LEU A 322 -8.91 17.42 -5.36
N THR A 323 -10.00 16.63 -5.44
CA THR A 323 -10.36 15.91 -6.67
C THR A 323 -10.63 16.88 -7.80
N SER A 324 -11.44 17.93 -7.55
CA SER A 324 -11.76 18.94 -8.57
C SER A 324 -10.50 19.67 -9.05
N CYS A 325 -9.62 20.07 -8.14
CA CYS A 325 -8.38 20.77 -8.48
C CYS A 325 -7.40 19.87 -9.23
N LEU A 326 -7.07 18.69 -8.71
CA LEU A 326 -5.99 17.85 -9.22
C LEU A 326 -6.39 16.97 -10.40
N VAL A 327 -7.67 16.57 -10.49
CA VAL A 327 -8.15 15.66 -11.54
C VAL A 327 -8.81 16.44 -12.68
N ILE A 328 -9.53 17.54 -12.38
CA ILE A 328 -10.34 18.25 -13.38
C ILE A 328 -9.67 19.58 -13.77
N ILE A 329 -9.58 20.52 -12.85
CA ILE A 329 -9.22 21.92 -13.12
C ILE A 329 -7.77 22.06 -13.57
N TRP A 330 -6.86 21.23 -13.07
CA TRP A 330 -5.46 21.31 -13.48
C TRP A 330 -5.22 20.59 -14.83
N PRO A 331 -5.55 19.30 -15.02
CA PRO A 331 -5.18 18.59 -16.23
C PRO A 331 -5.99 19.00 -17.47
N PHE A 332 -7.30 19.24 -17.34
CA PHE A 332 -8.17 19.46 -18.51
C PHE A 332 -7.90 20.77 -19.24
N PRO A 333 -7.71 21.93 -18.56
CA PRO A 333 -7.33 23.16 -19.25
C PRO A 333 -5.96 23.06 -19.91
N MET A 334 -4.97 22.42 -19.26
CA MET A 334 -3.66 22.20 -19.87
C MET A 334 -3.75 21.33 -21.14
N TYR A 335 -4.57 20.28 -21.09
CA TYR A 335 -4.83 19.42 -22.24
C TYR A 335 -5.59 20.16 -23.36
N GLY A 336 -6.68 20.84 -23.00
CA GLY A 336 -7.59 21.48 -23.96
C GLY A 336 -6.96 22.68 -24.67
N THR A 337 -6.18 23.49 -23.96
CA THR A 337 -5.49 24.65 -24.55
C THR A 337 -4.27 24.28 -25.38
N ALA A 338 -3.80 23.03 -25.31
CA ALA A 338 -2.54 22.58 -25.92
C ALA A 338 -1.36 23.50 -25.57
N TYR A 339 -1.34 24.00 -24.33
CA TYR A 339 -0.38 25.00 -23.89
C TYR A 339 1.06 24.46 -23.95
N VAL A 340 1.93 25.15 -24.70
CA VAL A 340 3.36 24.87 -24.75
C VAL A 340 4.06 25.70 -23.68
N PHE A 341 4.81 25.02 -22.81
CA PHE A 341 5.44 25.70 -21.68
C PHE A 341 6.54 26.63 -22.16
N SER A 342 6.44 27.91 -21.80
CA SER A 342 7.57 28.84 -21.91
C SER A 342 8.69 28.43 -20.94
N LYS A 343 9.92 28.85 -21.22
CA LYS A 343 11.07 28.58 -20.33
C LYS A 343 10.78 29.01 -18.89
N SER A 344 10.29 30.24 -18.69
CA SER A 344 9.98 30.77 -17.36
C SER A 344 8.86 29.98 -16.66
N PHE A 345 7.82 29.57 -17.40
CA PHE A 345 6.76 28.74 -16.85
C PHE A 345 7.27 27.35 -16.46
N PHE A 346 8.08 26.71 -17.31
CA PHE A 346 8.69 25.42 -17.00
C PHE A 346 9.66 25.49 -15.81
N THR A 347 10.45 26.57 -15.70
CA THR A 347 11.27 26.81 -14.51
C THR A 347 10.41 26.89 -13.26
N GLY A 348 9.32 27.66 -13.28
CA GLY A 348 8.37 27.73 -12.17
C GLY A 348 7.73 26.38 -11.84
N TRP A 349 7.32 25.62 -12.85
CA TRP A 349 6.74 24.28 -12.72
C TRP A 349 7.66 23.32 -11.97
N VAL A 350 8.93 23.25 -12.39
CA VAL A 350 9.94 22.39 -11.76
C VAL A 350 10.27 22.90 -10.35
N SER A 351 10.42 24.22 -10.16
CA SER A 351 10.70 24.81 -8.84
C SER A 351 9.59 24.50 -7.83
N ILE A 352 8.32 24.61 -8.22
CA ILE A 352 7.18 24.25 -7.37
C ILE A 352 7.23 22.76 -7.02
N GLY A 353 7.51 21.90 -7.99
CA GLY A 353 7.66 20.46 -7.75
C GLY A 353 8.76 20.15 -6.74
N ILE A 354 9.91 20.82 -6.82
CA ILE A 354 11.03 20.66 -5.88
C ILE A 354 10.60 21.09 -4.47
N ILE A 355 9.96 22.25 -4.33
CA ILE A 355 9.46 22.74 -3.03
C ILE A 355 8.47 21.74 -2.44
N TRP A 356 7.55 21.21 -3.25
CA TRP A 356 6.59 20.21 -2.82
C TRP A 356 7.27 18.90 -2.40
N MET A 357 8.33 18.47 -3.08
CA MET A 357 9.10 17.29 -2.67
C MET A 357 9.75 17.48 -1.29
N PHE A 358 10.34 18.63 -1.02
CA PHE A 358 10.87 18.94 0.32
C PHE A 358 9.76 18.95 1.39
N PHE A 359 8.61 19.55 1.08
CA PHE A 359 7.45 19.51 1.96
C PHE A 359 6.99 18.07 2.25
N SER A 360 6.99 17.21 1.23
CA SER A 360 6.64 15.79 1.33
C SER A 360 7.62 15.03 2.20
N PHE A 361 8.93 15.31 2.06
CA PHE A 361 9.97 14.76 2.93
C PHE A 361 9.79 15.19 4.38
N CYS A 362 9.46 16.46 4.64
CA CYS A 362 9.17 16.94 5.99
C CYS A 362 7.95 16.24 6.61
N ILE A 363 6.87 16.06 5.86
CA ILE A 363 5.62 15.45 6.36
C ILE A 363 5.73 13.94 6.54
N VAL A 364 6.33 13.24 5.57
CA VAL A 364 6.33 11.76 5.57
C VAL A 364 7.59 11.21 6.22
N GLY A 365 8.72 11.90 6.09
CA GLY A 365 9.99 11.49 6.67
C GLY A 365 10.23 12.01 8.09
N ILE A 366 10.11 13.33 8.29
CA ILE A 366 10.52 13.97 9.55
C ILE A 366 9.40 14.00 10.59
N TYR A 367 8.20 14.42 10.19
CA TYR A 367 7.08 14.64 11.12
C TYR A 367 6.73 13.41 11.97
N PRO A 368 6.65 12.17 11.43
CA PRO A 368 6.35 10.99 12.24
C PRO A 368 7.43 10.71 13.30
N ILE A 369 8.69 11.02 13.01
CA ILE A 369 9.81 10.87 13.95
C ILE A 369 9.66 11.87 15.10
N VAL A 370 9.33 13.12 14.79
CA VAL A 370 9.16 14.19 15.78
C VAL A 370 7.93 13.95 16.65
N GLU A 371 6.81 13.55 16.05
CA GLU A 371 5.57 13.24 16.76
C GLU A 371 5.76 12.07 17.73
N ASN A 372 6.40 10.99 17.26
CA ASN A 372 6.58 9.76 18.04
C ASN A 372 7.85 9.75 18.89
N ARG A 373 8.59 10.86 19.01
CA ARG A 373 9.88 10.93 19.71
C ARG A 373 9.84 10.39 21.14
N LYS A 374 8.76 10.66 21.89
CA LYS A 374 8.60 10.20 23.28
C LYS A 374 8.42 8.69 23.33
N THR A 375 7.62 8.14 22.41
CA THR A 375 7.39 6.69 22.26
C THR A 375 8.68 5.99 21.84
N ILE A 376 9.40 6.54 20.87
CA ILE A 376 10.71 6.03 20.42
C ILE A 376 11.68 6.00 21.59
N LEU A 377 11.85 7.11 22.31
CA LEU A 377 12.72 7.17 23.50
C LEU A 377 12.32 6.17 24.57
N PHE A 378 11.01 5.99 24.82
CA PHE A 378 10.51 5.01 25.77
C PHE A 378 10.87 3.58 25.35
N VAL A 379 10.64 3.21 24.10
CA VAL A 379 10.98 1.89 23.55
C VAL A 379 12.50 1.67 23.59
N CYS A 380 13.30 2.64 23.15
CA CYS A 380 14.75 2.57 23.23
C CYS A 380 15.25 2.38 24.67
N LYS A 381 14.69 3.11 25.64
CA LYS A 381 15.02 2.95 27.07
C LYS A 381 14.64 1.56 27.59
N LYS A 382 13.51 1.00 27.14
CA LYS A 382 13.08 -0.35 27.51
C LYS A 382 14.00 -1.41 26.92
N ILE A 383 14.33 -1.32 25.64
CA ILE A 383 15.31 -2.21 24.97
C ILE A 383 16.65 -2.12 25.68
N TYR A 384 17.14 -0.90 25.95
CA TYR A 384 18.39 -0.69 26.68
C TYR A 384 18.36 -1.35 28.06
N ASN A 385 17.30 -1.11 28.83
CA ASN A 385 17.14 -1.71 30.15
C ASN A 385 17.07 -3.23 30.10
N ASP A 386 16.44 -3.82 29.08
CA ASP A 386 16.32 -5.27 28.91
C ASP A 386 17.69 -5.88 28.59
N LEU A 387 18.45 -5.26 27.68
CA LEU A 387 19.82 -5.65 27.35
C LEU A 387 20.77 -5.51 28.55
N THR A 388 20.62 -4.48 29.39
CA THR A 388 21.47 -4.29 30.58
C THR A 388 21.04 -5.14 31.79
N LYS A 389 19.73 -5.38 31.99
CA LYS A 389 19.23 -6.19 33.11
C LYS A 389 19.30 -7.69 32.85
N SER A 390 19.19 -8.13 31.59
CA SER A 390 19.50 -9.51 31.22
C SER A 390 20.96 -9.86 31.54
N ARG A 391 21.87 -8.86 31.53
CA ARG A 391 23.26 -9.02 31.96
C ARG A 391 23.39 -9.18 33.48
N GLN A 392 22.64 -8.40 34.27
CA GLN A 392 22.64 -8.52 35.74
C GLN A 392 22.07 -9.85 36.23
N HIS A 393 21.00 -10.37 35.61
CA HIS A 393 20.42 -11.64 36.04
C HIS A 393 21.36 -12.83 35.75
N THR A 394 22.13 -12.77 34.66
CA THR A 394 23.16 -13.78 34.35
C THR A 394 24.34 -13.70 35.32
N THR A 395 24.76 -12.49 35.71
CA THR A 395 25.85 -12.29 36.68
C THR A 395 25.45 -12.67 38.10
N GLU A 396 24.22 -12.35 38.56
CA GLU A 396 23.70 -12.76 39.88
C GLU A 396 23.52 -14.28 40.00
N VAL A 397 23.02 -14.95 38.95
CA VAL A 397 22.90 -16.42 38.96
C VAL A 397 24.29 -17.09 38.96
N GLN A 398 25.27 -16.55 38.21
CA GLN A 398 26.65 -17.05 38.25
C GLN A 398 27.37 -16.76 39.59
N THR A 399 27.19 -15.57 40.19
CA THR A 399 27.79 -15.27 41.50
C THR A 399 27.17 -16.10 42.61
N ASN A 400 25.84 -16.29 42.62
CA ASN A 400 25.17 -17.14 43.61
C ASN A 400 25.54 -18.63 43.48
N HIS A 401 25.71 -19.16 42.26
CA HIS A 401 26.22 -20.52 42.06
C HIS A 401 27.68 -20.68 42.51
N THR A 402 28.53 -19.66 42.30
CA THR A 402 29.95 -19.72 42.69
C THR A 402 30.12 -19.60 44.21
N ILE A 403 29.33 -18.74 44.87
CA ILE A 403 29.31 -18.60 46.34
C ILE A 403 28.79 -19.89 46.99
N SER A 404 27.72 -20.49 46.45
CA SER A 404 27.17 -21.76 46.96
C SER A 404 28.17 -22.93 46.84
N ASN A 405 28.91 -23.01 45.74
CA ASN A 405 29.92 -24.06 45.56
C ASN A 405 31.16 -23.85 46.43
N THR A 406 31.55 -22.59 46.68
CA THR A 406 32.69 -22.28 47.54
C THR A 406 32.34 -22.52 49.02
N GLN A 407 31.11 -22.22 49.45
CA GLN A 407 30.62 -22.56 50.78
C GLN A 407 30.48 -24.08 50.99
N MET A 408 30.01 -24.84 50.00
CA MET A 408 29.97 -26.31 50.09
C MET A 408 31.37 -26.93 50.15
N ASN A 409 32.33 -26.41 49.38
CA ASN A 409 33.71 -26.90 49.43
C ASN A 409 34.42 -26.54 50.75
N ALA A 410 34.15 -25.37 51.33
CA ALA A 410 34.69 -25.00 52.64
C ALA A 410 34.14 -25.87 53.78
N LEU A 411 32.85 -26.25 53.71
CA LEU A 411 32.24 -27.19 54.66
C LEU A 411 32.82 -28.60 54.52
N ALA A 412 33.02 -29.09 53.29
CA ALA A 412 33.60 -30.41 53.02
C ALA A 412 35.04 -30.56 53.54
N VAL A 413 35.87 -29.50 53.44
CA VAL A 413 37.24 -29.50 53.98
C VAL A 413 37.24 -29.50 55.51
N SER A 414 36.32 -28.77 56.16
CA SER A 414 36.21 -28.75 57.63
C SER A 414 35.73 -30.06 58.26
N THR A 415 34.96 -30.87 57.52
CA THR A 415 34.49 -32.19 58.00
C THR A 415 35.53 -33.30 57.89
N ILE A 416 36.56 -33.14 57.06
CA ILE A 416 37.61 -34.16 56.92
C ILE A 416 38.63 -34.05 58.06
N ASP A 417 38.96 -32.84 58.51
CA ASP A 417 39.95 -32.62 59.59
C ASP A 417 39.47 -33.06 60.99
N ASN A 418 38.15 -33.16 61.21
CA ASN A 418 37.59 -33.59 62.52
C ASN A 418 37.39 -35.11 62.65
N SER A 419 37.80 -35.91 61.66
CA SER A 419 37.58 -37.38 61.65
C SER A 419 38.81 -38.22 62.05
N HIS A 420 39.85 -37.61 62.62
CA HIS A 420 41.09 -38.29 62.97
C HIS A 420 41.55 -38.14 64.43
N ASN A 421 40.64 -37.84 65.36
CA ASN A 421 41.04 -37.63 66.75
C ASN A 421 40.15 -38.29 67.81
N ASP A 422 39.63 -39.49 67.56
CA ASP A 422 39.06 -40.37 68.60
C ASP A 422 39.17 -41.86 68.21
N ILE A 423 40.30 -42.49 68.57
CA ILE A 423 40.42 -43.91 68.97
C ILE A 423 41.28 -43.95 70.23
#